data_AF-A0A1Y3NSE8-F1
#
_entry.id   AF-A0A1Y3NSE8-F1
#
_cell.length_a   1.000
_cell.length_b   1.000
_cell.length_c   1.000
_cell.angle_alpha   90.00
_cell.angle_beta   90.00
_cell.angle_gamma   90.00
#
_symmetry.space_group_name_H-M   'P 1'
#
loop_
_entity.id
_entity.type
_entity.pdbx_description
1 polymer ?
#
loop_
_entity_poly.entity_id
_entity_poly.type
_entity_poly.pdbx_seq_one_letter_code
_entity_poly.pdbx_strand_id
1 'polypeptide(L)'
;LEQSELFFEEHPNSFPSDTYKITFVINKLHGISKKWCLSLKSDNMLDKFSYKKFKHLILKNFGDTKEQKYVLTEQLLDLKQKNLGKATFYTIEFRRLARRIGWPDSVLIDLIRRGL
;
A
#
# COMPACT_ATOMS: atom_id res chain seq x y z
N LEU A 1 -0.53 2.78 4.83
CA LEU A 1 -0.62 2.11 6.14
C LEU A 1 0.76 1.92 6.75
N GLU A 2 1.78 1.55 5.96
CA GLU A 2 3.18 1.41 6.41
C GLU A 2 3.70 2.62 7.22
N GLN A 3 3.47 3.85 6.74
CA GLN A 3 3.85 5.07 7.48
C GLN A 3 3.16 5.21 8.85
N SER A 4 1.94 4.69 8.99
CA SER A 4 1.24 4.69 10.28
C SER A 4 1.82 3.62 11.21
N GLU A 5 2.24 2.47 10.66
CA GLU A 5 2.84 1.39 11.43
C GLU A 5 4.20 1.79 12.00
N LEU A 6 5.07 2.40 11.17
CA LEU A 6 6.34 2.98 11.64
C LEU A 6 6.12 3.98 12.78
N PHE A 7 5.12 4.86 12.64
CA PHE A 7 4.79 5.83 13.69
C PHE A 7 4.30 5.19 15.00
N PHE A 8 3.65 4.03 14.92
CA PHE A 8 3.24 3.29 16.12
C PHE A 8 4.42 2.61 16.81
N GLU A 9 5.40 2.15 16.03
CA GLU A 9 6.65 1.56 16.53
C GLU A 9 7.54 2.62 17.19
N GLU A 10 7.61 3.83 16.63
CA GLU A 10 8.36 4.97 17.19
C GLU A 10 7.71 5.55 18.46
N HIS A 11 6.39 5.41 18.61
CA HIS A 11 5.63 6.00 19.72
C HIS A 11 4.66 5.00 20.38
N PRO A 12 5.14 3.90 20.97
CA PRO A 12 4.30 2.82 21.48
C PRO A 12 3.35 3.27 22.58
N ASN A 13 3.79 4.19 23.46
CA ASN A 13 2.99 4.72 24.57
C ASN A 13 1.80 5.57 24.11
N SER A 14 1.87 6.16 22.91
CA SER A 14 0.80 6.98 22.34
C SER A 14 -0.31 6.13 21.71
N PHE A 15 -0.06 4.82 21.48
CA PHE A 15 -0.97 3.90 20.82
C PHE A 15 -1.14 2.60 21.63
N PRO A 16 -1.66 2.69 22.87
CA PRO A 16 -1.73 1.56 23.79
C PRO A 16 -2.75 0.49 23.40
N SER A 17 -3.71 0.82 22.51
CA SER A 17 -4.70 -0.14 22.02
C SER A 17 -4.95 -0.04 20.52
N ASP A 18 -5.51 -1.12 19.97
CA ASP A 18 -5.86 -1.18 18.56
C ASP A 18 -6.90 -0.12 18.17
N THR A 19 -7.81 0.27 19.08
CA THR A 19 -8.78 1.34 18.85
C THR A 19 -8.10 2.68 18.57
N TYR A 20 -7.02 3.01 19.29
CA TYR A 20 -6.24 4.24 19.05
C TYR A 20 -5.54 4.18 17.69
N LYS A 21 -4.91 3.03 17.36
CA LYS A 21 -4.24 2.81 16.06
C LYS A 21 -5.22 2.92 14.89
N ILE A 22 -6.38 2.29 14.99
CA ILE A 22 -7.45 2.32 14.00
C ILE A 22 -7.97 3.75 13.81
N THR A 23 -8.28 4.44 14.91
CA THR A 23 -8.78 5.84 14.86
C THR A 23 -7.76 6.77 14.21
N PHE A 24 -6.48 6.62 14.53
CA PHE A 24 -5.41 7.40 13.90
C PHE A 24 -5.33 7.17 12.40
N VAL A 25 -5.40 5.92 11.95
CA VAL A 25 -5.43 5.61 10.51
C VAL A 25 -6.65 6.24 9.85
N ILE A 26 -7.84 6.12 10.42
CA ILE A 26 -9.07 6.71 9.87
C ILE A 26 -8.94 8.23 9.70
N ASN A 27 -8.30 8.90 10.66
CA ASN A 27 -8.07 10.34 10.59
C ASN A 27 -7.13 10.75 9.45
N LYS A 28 -6.20 9.87 9.05
CA LYS A 28 -5.29 10.06 7.89
C LYS A 28 -5.91 9.66 6.54
N LEU A 29 -7.07 8.99 6.53
CA LEU A 29 -7.77 8.66 5.28
C LEU A 29 -8.53 9.88 4.73
N HIS A 30 -8.81 9.86 3.43
CA HIS A 30 -9.55 10.93 2.75
C HIS A 30 -10.59 10.37 1.77
N GLY A 31 -11.60 11.19 1.47
CA GLY A 31 -12.64 10.86 0.48
C GLY A 31 -13.46 9.63 0.85
N ILE A 32 -13.65 8.74 -0.11
CA ILE A 32 -14.53 7.56 0.00
C ILE A 32 -14.01 6.58 1.05
N SER A 33 -12.69 6.39 1.14
CA SER A 33 -12.08 5.48 2.12
C SER A 33 -12.38 5.88 3.57
N LYS A 34 -12.34 7.19 3.88
CA LYS A 34 -12.71 7.73 5.20
C LYS A 34 -14.20 7.55 5.47
N LYS A 35 -15.08 7.87 4.51
CA LYS A 35 -16.53 7.70 4.66
C LYS A 35 -16.91 6.26 4.98
N TRP A 36 -16.32 5.30 4.27
CA TRP A 36 -16.52 3.87 4.51
C TRP A 36 -16.02 3.43 5.89
N CYS A 37 -14.87 3.94 6.37
CA CYS A 37 -14.42 3.62 7.72
C CYS A 37 -15.34 4.21 8.80
N LEU A 38 -15.88 5.41 8.56
CA LEU A 38 -16.81 6.05 9.50
C LEU A 38 -18.15 5.32 9.58
N SER A 39 -18.64 4.71 8.50
CA SER A 39 -19.85 3.87 8.55
C SER A 39 -19.63 2.59 9.37
N LEU A 40 -18.43 1.99 9.30
CA LEU A 40 -18.09 0.86 10.18
C LEU A 40 -18.02 1.28 11.66
N LYS A 41 -17.68 2.55 11.92
CA LYS A 41 -17.66 3.10 13.29
C LYS A 41 -19.07 3.29 13.84
N SER A 42 -20.00 3.80 13.03
CA SER A 42 -21.40 3.99 13.45
C SER A 42 -22.08 2.68 13.82
N ASP A 43 -21.65 1.56 13.22
CA ASP A 43 -22.22 0.23 13.48
C ASP A 43 -21.55 -0.49 14.68
N ASN A 44 -20.71 0.20 15.46
CA ASN A 44 -19.91 -0.36 16.57
C ASN A 44 -19.05 -1.59 16.16
N MET A 45 -18.68 -1.70 14.88
CA MET A 45 -17.88 -2.82 14.37
C MET A 45 -16.39 -2.60 14.60
N LEU A 46 -15.92 -1.35 14.59
CA LEU A 46 -14.50 -1.02 14.74
C LEU A 46 -13.94 -1.40 16.12
N ASP A 47 -14.73 -1.28 17.19
CA ASP A 47 -14.28 -1.62 18.55
C ASP A 47 -14.04 -3.12 18.74
N LYS A 48 -14.56 -3.94 17.82
CA LYS A 48 -14.38 -5.39 17.79
C LYS A 48 -13.22 -5.82 16.90
N PHE A 49 -12.55 -4.88 16.22
CA PHE A 49 -11.46 -5.20 15.30
C PHE A 49 -10.11 -5.02 15.97
N SER A 50 -9.26 -6.03 15.83
CA SER A 50 -7.83 -5.81 15.98
C SER A 50 -7.32 -4.94 14.84
N TYR A 51 -6.21 -4.23 15.07
CA TYR A 51 -5.57 -3.39 14.06
C TYR A 51 -5.21 -4.22 12.81
N LYS A 52 -4.76 -5.47 13.02
CA LYS A 52 -4.46 -6.42 11.93
C LYS A 52 -5.70 -6.71 11.08
N LYS A 53 -6.86 -6.96 11.69
CA LYS A 53 -8.12 -7.22 10.97
C LYS A 53 -8.59 -5.99 10.21
N PHE A 54 -8.49 -4.81 10.82
CA PHE A 54 -8.81 -3.55 10.17
C PHE A 54 -7.90 -3.27 8.97
N LYS A 55 -6.58 -3.44 9.11
CA LYS A 55 -5.60 -3.33 8.01
C LYS A 55 -5.97 -4.24 6.85
N HIS A 56 -6.29 -5.51 7.13
CA HIS A 56 -6.71 -6.46 6.09
C HIS A 56 -7.97 -5.99 5.37
N LEU A 57 -8.99 -5.52 6.10
CA LEU A 57 -10.23 -5.01 5.49
C LEU A 57 -10.00 -3.78 4.62
N ILE A 58 -9.17 -2.82 5.06
CA ILE A 58 -8.82 -1.67 4.23
C ILE A 58 -8.10 -2.11 2.97
N LEU A 59 -7.08 -2.97 3.07
CA LEU A 59 -6.33 -3.44 1.91
C LEU A 59 -7.21 -4.27 0.97
N LYS A 60 -8.20 -4.99 1.49
CA LYS A 60 -9.15 -5.73 0.67
C LYS A 60 -10.09 -4.82 -0.12
N ASN A 61 -10.56 -3.73 0.48
CA ASN A 61 -11.55 -2.84 -0.14
C ASN A 61 -10.91 -1.70 -0.96
N PHE A 62 -9.71 -1.24 -0.58
CA PHE A 62 -9.04 -0.07 -1.15
C PHE A 62 -7.57 -0.33 -1.52
N GLY A 63 -7.04 -1.52 -1.26
CA GLY A 63 -5.73 -1.91 -1.78
C GLY A 63 -5.82 -2.34 -3.24
N ASP A 64 -4.66 -2.56 -3.85
CA ASP A 64 -4.58 -2.98 -5.25
C ASP A 64 -5.24 -4.37 -5.43
N THR A 65 -6.31 -4.44 -6.23
CA THR A 65 -6.98 -5.70 -6.58
C THR A 65 -6.06 -6.61 -7.39
N LYS A 66 -6.42 -7.89 -7.57
CA LYS A 66 -5.66 -8.80 -8.45
C LYS A 66 -5.56 -8.26 -9.87
N GLU A 67 -6.65 -7.69 -10.39
CA GLU A 67 -6.67 -7.08 -11.72
C GLU A 67 -5.76 -5.85 -11.79
N GLN A 68 -5.76 -5.01 -10.75
CA GLN A 68 -4.88 -3.84 -10.69
C GLN A 68 -3.40 -4.24 -10.61
N LYS A 69 -3.07 -5.29 -9.84
CA LYS A 69 -1.72 -5.86 -9.81
C LYS A 69 -1.30 -6.43 -11.16
N TYR A 70 -2.23 -7.04 -11.90
CA TYR A 70 -1.97 -7.51 -13.26
C TYR A 70 -1.64 -6.33 -14.19
N VAL A 71 -2.44 -5.26 -14.18
CA VAL A 71 -2.15 -4.05 -14.97
C VAL A 71 -0.80 -3.44 -14.62
N LEU A 72 -0.44 -3.38 -13.33
CA LEU A 72 0.88 -2.92 -12.90
C LEU A 72 2.01 -3.83 -13.41
N THR A 73 1.74 -5.14 -13.48
CA THR A 73 2.68 -6.13 -14.01
C THR A 73 2.92 -5.91 -15.50
N GLU A 74 1.86 -5.75 -16.30
CA GLU A 74 1.98 -5.42 -17.72
C GLU A 74 2.75 -4.11 -17.92
N GLN A 75 2.43 -3.07 -17.16
CA GLN A 75 3.15 -1.79 -17.18
C GLN A 75 4.64 -1.95 -16.84
N LEU A 76 4.99 -2.83 -15.90
CA LEU A 76 6.37 -3.11 -15.53
C LEU A 76 7.11 -3.88 -16.63
N LEU A 77 6.45 -4.84 -17.28
CA LEU A 77 7.03 -5.65 -18.37
C LEU A 77 7.27 -4.83 -19.65
N ASP A 78 6.37 -3.88 -19.93
CA ASP A 78 6.48 -2.96 -21.06
C ASP A 78 7.40 -1.77 -20.80
N LEU A 79 7.84 -1.58 -19.56
CA LEU A 79 8.74 -0.48 -19.20
C LEU A 79 10.11 -0.68 -19.86
N LYS A 80 10.48 0.25 -20.75
CA LYS A 80 11.79 0.28 -21.43
C LYS A 80 12.47 1.62 -21.23
N GLN A 81 13.78 1.60 -20.91
CA GLN A 81 14.59 2.80 -20.76
C GLN A 81 14.55 3.67 -22.02
N LYS A 82 14.58 3.05 -23.21
CA LYS A 82 14.52 3.76 -24.50
C LYS A 82 13.31 4.69 -24.63
N ASN A 83 12.19 4.36 -23.97
CA ASN A 83 10.95 5.16 -24.02
C ASN A 83 11.00 6.37 -23.06
N LEU A 84 11.87 6.33 -22.04
CA LEU A 84 11.99 7.36 -20.99
C LEU A 84 13.24 8.25 -21.17
N GLY A 85 14.17 7.86 -22.05
CA GLY A 85 15.37 8.60 -22.43
C GLY A 85 16.49 8.62 -21.38
N LYS A 86 16.17 8.62 -20.08
CA LYS A 86 17.16 8.60 -18.98
C LYS A 86 17.04 7.34 -18.13
N ALA A 87 18.18 6.71 -17.84
CA ALA A 87 18.26 5.54 -16.96
C ALA A 87 17.72 5.80 -15.54
N THR A 88 17.85 7.03 -15.05
CA THR A 88 17.31 7.45 -13.74
C THR A 88 15.79 7.41 -13.70
N PHE A 89 15.12 7.91 -14.74
CA PHE A 89 13.65 7.88 -14.84
C PHE A 89 13.14 6.44 -14.96
N TYR A 90 13.81 5.63 -15.76
CA TYR A 90 13.51 4.20 -15.83
C TYR A 90 13.62 3.52 -14.46
N THR A 91 14.71 3.74 -13.73
CA THR A 91 14.92 3.12 -12.41
C THR A 91 13.88 3.56 -11.38
N ILE A 92 13.47 4.84 -11.40
CA ILE A 92 12.45 5.37 -10.50
C ILE A 92 11.09 4.74 -10.81
N GLU A 93 10.67 4.72 -12.07
CA GLU A 93 9.39 4.12 -12.47
C GLU A 93 9.37 2.61 -12.24
N PHE A 94 10.47 1.91 -12.53
CA PHE A 94 10.62 0.49 -12.25
C PHE A 94 10.40 0.20 -10.77
N ARG A 95 11.08 0.93 -9.88
CA ARG A 95 10.94 0.76 -8.43
C ARG A 95 9.53 1.08 -7.93
N ARG A 96 8.89 2.11 -8.49
CA ARG A 96 7.52 2.50 -8.15
C ARG A 96 6.52 1.38 -8.47
N LEU A 97 6.63 0.76 -9.65
CA LEU A 97 5.78 -0.34 -10.08
C LEU A 97 6.09 -1.64 -9.31
N ALA A 98 7.37 -1.99 -9.20
CA ALA A 98 7.84 -3.20 -8.51
C ALA A 98 7.38 -3.27 -7.04
N ARG A 99 7.44 -2.15 -6.31
CA ARG A 99 7.00 -2.09 -4.90
C ARG A 99 5.52 -2.43 -4.72
N ARG A 100 4.66 -2.07 -5.69
CA ARG A 100 3.22 -2.33 -5.62
C ARG A 100 2.85 -3.77 -5.99
N ILE A 101 3.63 -4.36 -6.89
CA ILE A 101 3.47 -5.75 -7.31
C ILE A 101 3.92 -6.69 -6.17
N GLY A 102 5.04 -6.36 -5.51
CA GLY A 102 5.55 -7.10 -4.35
C GLY A 102 6.23 -8.43 -4.72
N TRP A 103 6.87 -8.49 -5.89
CA TRP A 103 7.65 -9.66 -6.31
C TRP A 103 9.01 -9.76 -5.59
N PRO A 104 9.60 -10.97 -5.50
CA PRO A 104 10.91 -11.17 -4.91
C PRO A 104 12.00 -10.39 -5.66
N ASP A 105 13.01 -9.90 -4.91
CA ASP A 105 14.13 -9.13 -5.46
C ASP A 105 14.89 -9.89 -6.56
N SER A 106 15.00 -11.22 -6.47
CA SER A 106 15.63 -12.05 -7.50
C SER A 106 14.96 -11.89 -8.87
N VAL A 107 13.63 -11.87 -8.90
CA VAL A 107 12.84 -11.66 -10.13
C VAL A 107 13.00 -10.23 -10.63
N LEU A 108 13.00 -9.25 -9.72
CA LEU A 108 13.12 -7.83 -10.06
C LEU A 108 14.50 -7.48 -10.66
N ILE A 109 15.58 -8.12 -10.19
CA ILE A 109 16.93 -7.96 -10.74
C ILE A 109 17.00 -8.45 -12.18
N ASP A 110 16.33 -9.55 -12.50
CA ASP A 110 16.27 -10.04 -13.88
C ASP A 110 15.40 -9.13 -14.76
N LEU A 111 14.26 -8.66 -14.24
CA LEU A 111 13.35 -7.79 -14.97
C LEU A 111 13.96 -6.43 -15.29
N ILE A 112 14.66 -5.81 -14.32
CA ILE A 112 15.23 -4.47 -14.52
C ILE A 112 16.26 -4.50 -15.64
N ARG A 113 17.04 -5.58 -15.78
CA ARG A 113 18.01 -5.77 -16.88
C ARG A 113 17.35 -5.92 -18.24
N ARG A 114 16.16 -6.54 -18.31
CA ARG A 114 15.40 -6.72 -19.57
C ARG A 114 14.81 -5.42 -20.10
N GLY A 115 14.65 -4.41 -19.26
CA GLY A 115 14.09 -3.12 -19.65
C GLY A 115 15.12 -2.01 -19.88
N LEU A 116 16.41 -2.25 -19.62
CA LEU A 116 17.49 -1.34 -19.99
C LEU A 116 17.62 -1.22 -21.53
#